data_AF-A0A961CBX7-F1
#
_entry.id   AF-A0A961CBX7-F1
#
_cell.length_a   1.000
_cell.length_b   1.000
_cell.length_c   1.000
_cell.angle_alpha   90.00
_cell.angle_beta   90.00
_cell.angle_gamma   90.00
#
_symmetry.space_group_name_H-M   'P 1'
#
loop_
_entity.id
_entity.type
_entity.pdbx_description
1 polymer ?
#
loop_
_entity_poly.entity_id
_entity_poly.type
_entity_poly.pdbx_seq_one_letter_code
_entity_poly.pdbx_strand_id
1 'polypeptide(L)'
;AHGQMDEGQLEQVVLDFWEGQFDVLVCTTIIESGIDMPTVNTLVVDRADLLGLGQLHQLRGRVGRAGSRAYAYLLIPPDRVLTEEAYERLKTIAEATELGSGFKIAMRDLEIRGAGNLLGTSQAGHIAAVGYDLYCQMVTEAVAELKGEPIAEPAEIKIELPVDAHLPGDYIATEELRLEAYRRLAGVMTADEVADIRTEWEDRYGPVPPVAEALLDAGLLRAVCVRTGIREVTVVKGPGGAGGFGGPRWVARVTPVALKTSKQIRLERLYKGAVYKEAAGELQLPIRNAAASAGELVAMLDDLLPVDGP
;
A
#
# COMPACT_ATOMS: atom_id res chain seq x y z
N ALA A 1 27.96 -25.33 -20.44
CA ALA A 1 27.95 -23.98 -21.05
C ALA A 1 28.25 -22.91 -20.00
N HIS A 2 29.32 -22.12 -20.15
CA HIS A 2 29.70 -21.07 -19.21
C HIS A 2 30.25 -19.83 -19.92
N GLY A 3 30.26 -18.67 -19.25
CA GLY A 3 30.63 -17.38 -19.85
C GLY A 3 32.12 -17.17 -20.19
N GLN A 4 32.94 -18.22 -20.12
CA GLN A 4 34.35 -18.18 -20.59
C GLN A 4 34.54 -18.96 -21.90
N MET A 5 33.46 -19.53 -22.45
CA MET A 5 33.46 -20.17 -23.76
C MET A 5 33.43 -19.11 -24.85
N ASP A 6 33.92 -19.47 -26.04
CA ASP A 6 33.77 -18.66 -27.24
C ASP A 6 32.27 -18.52 -27.61
N GLU A 7 31.87 -17.34 -28.09
CA GLU A 7 30.46 -17.03 -28.39
C GLU A 7 29.85 -18.00 -29.42
N GLY A 8 30.59 -18.37 -30.46
CA GLY A 8 30.11 -19.30 -31.49
C GLY A 8 29.97 -20.72 -30.98
N GLN A 9 30.86 -21.16 -30.08
CA GLN A 9 30.75 -22.47 -29.42
C GLN A 9 29.56 -22.52 -28.47
N LEU A 10 29.29 -21.41 -27.77
CA LEU A 10 28.17 -21.32 -26.85
C LEU A 10 26.84 -21.37 -27.59
N GLU A 11 26.71 -20.64 -28.70
CA GLU A 11 25.54 -20.64 -29.56
C GLU A 11 25.26 -22.04 -30.12
N GLN A 12 26.29 -22.74 -30.60
CA GLN A 12 26.15 -24.11 -31.11
C GLN A 12 25.66 -25.08 -30.03
N VAL A 13 26.22 -25.04 -28.82
CA VAL A 13 25.79 -25.92 -27.71
C VAL A 13 24.34 -25.67 -27.31
N VAL A 14 23.89 -24.41 -27.38
CA VAL A 14 22.49 -24.04 -27.13
C VAL A 14 21.58 -24.58 -28.22
N LEU A 15 21.95 -24.41 -29.49
CA LEU A 15 21.19 -24.91 -30.63
C LEU A 15 21.07 -26.44 -30.60
N ASP A 16 22.18 -27.14 -30.34
CA ASP A 16 22.21 -28.61 -30.24
C ASP A 16 21.28 -29.10 -29.10
N PHE A 17 21.27 -28.41 -27.96
CA PHE A 17 20.36 -28.71 -26.86
C PHE A 17 18.89 -28.43 -27.22
N TRP A 18 18.62 -27.34 -27.96
CA TRP A 18 17.27 -27.01 -28.42
C TRP A 18 16.74 -28.02 -29.45
N GLU A 19 17.60 -28.54 -30.33
CA GLU A 19 17.28 -29.58 -31.29
C GLU A 19 17.16 -30.99 -30.67
N GLY A 20 17.43 -31.13 -29.38
CA GLY A 20 17.34 -32.40 -28.66
C GLY A 20 18.52 -33.35 -28.91
N GLN A 21 19.66 -32.84 -29.38
CA GLN A 21 20.90 -33.61 -29.47
C GLN A 21 21.48 -33.92 -28.07
N PHE A 22 21.08 -33.15 -27.06
CA PHE A 22 21.46 -33.33 -25.66
C PHE A 22 20.23 -33.24 -24.74
N ASP A 23 20.15 -34.13 -23.75
CA ASP A 23 19.04 -34.16 -22.78
C ASP A 23 19.27 -33.27 -21.56
N VAL A 24 20.54 -32.98 -21.22
CA VAL A 24 20.92 -32.24 -20.01
C VAL A 24 21.96 -31.17 -20.33
N LEU A 25 21.63 -29.92 -20.00
CA LEU A 25 22.53 -28.77 -20.13
C LEU A 25 23.02 -28.31 -18.75
N VAL A 26 24.31 -28.51 -18.48
CA VAL A 26 24.95 -27.96 -17.27
C VAL A 26 25.49 -26.57 -17.58
N CYS A 27 25.01 -25.56 -16.85
CA CYS A 27 25.38 -24.17 -17.11
C CYS A 27 25.55 -23.31 -15.85
N THR A 28 26.30 -22.20 -16.01
CA THR A 28 26.42 -21.16 -14.98
C THR A 28 25.32 -20.10 -15.13
N THR A 29 25.05 -19.35 -14.06
CA THR A 29 24.05 -18.27 -14.02
C THR A 29 24.24 -17.18 -15.09
N ILE A 30 25.41 -17.04 -15.72
CA ILE A 30 25.66 -16.02 -16.76
C ILE A 30 24.90 -16.28 -18.08
N ILE A 31 24.37 -17.51 -18.28
CA ILE A 31 23.57 -17.87 -19.47
C ILE A 31 22.11 -17.39 -19.28
N GLU A 32 21.92 -16.42 -18.37
CA GLU A 32 20.64 -15.80 -18.04
C GLU A 32 20.19 -14.79 -19.15
N SER A 33 21.05 -14.33 -20.06
CA SER A 33 20.61 -13.40 -21.11
C SER A 33 19.97 -14.12 -22.31
N GLY A 34 18.64 -14.23 -22.31
CA GLY A 34 17.85 -14.22 -23.54
C GLY A 34 17.44 -15.55 -24.17
N ILE A 35 17.78 -16.70 -23.58
CA ILE A 35 17.44 -18.01 -24.17
C ILE A 35 16.22 -18.58 -23.45
N ASP A 36 15.06 -18.46 -24.11
CA ASP A 36 13.80 -19.06 -23.67
C ASP A 36 13.66 -20.46 -24.30
N MET A 37 13.64 -21.50 -23.48
CA MET A 37 13.56 -22.89 -23.94
C MET A 37 12.23 -23.50 -23.48
N PRO A 38 11.16 -23.38 -24.27
CA PRO A 38 9.82 -23.79 -23.86
C PRO A 38 9.69 -25.30 -23.58
N THR A 39 10.56 -26.12 -24.16
CA THR A 39 10.60 -27.59 -23.98
C THR A 39 11.22 -28.01 -22.65
N VAL A 40 11.98 -27.14 -21.98
CA VAL A 40 12.60 -27.48 -20.69
C VAL A 40 11.55 -27.43 -19.59
N ASN A 41 11.40 -28.56 -18.89
CA ASN A 41 10.43 -28.75 -17.82
C ASN A 41 11.07 -28.98 -16.45
N THR A 42 12.38 -29.18 -16.37
CA THR A 42 13.07 -29.50 -15.12
C THR A 42 14.29 -28.59 -14.94
N LEU A 43 14.30 -27.86 -13.82
CA LEU A 43 15.43 -27.06 -13.37
C LEU A 43 16.06 -27.71 -12.15
N VAL A 44 17.39 -27.81 -12.14
CA VAL A 44 18.16 -28.20 -10.95
C VAL A 44 19.15 -27.08 -10.64
N VAL A 45 19.01 -26.48 -9.47
CA VAL A 45 19.86 -25.40 -8.98
C VAL A 45 20.74 -25.96 -7.88
N ASP A 46 22.01 -26.16 -8.19
CA ASP A 46 23.00 -26.45 -7.17
C ASP A 46 23.35 -25.18 -6.38
N ARG A 47 23.67 -25.35 -5.09
CA ARG A 47 24.04 -24.25 -4.18
C ARG A 47 23.03 -23.10 -4.15
N ALA A 48 21.74 -23.43 -4.04
CA ALA A 48 20.67 -22.43 -3.98
C ALA A 48 20.80 -21.50 -2.73
N ASP A 49 21.56 -21.91 -1.71
CA ASP A 49 21.93 -21.12 -0.53
C ASP A 49 22.71 -19.84 -0.87
N LEU A 50 23.40 -19.80 -2.00
CA LEU A 50 24.21 -18.65 -2.42
C LEU A 50 23.46 -17.65 -3.30
N LEU A 51 22.30 -18.02 -3.82
CA LEU A 51 21.56 -17.21 -4.78
C LEU A 51 20.55 -16.30 -4.08
N GLY A 52 20.44 -15.06 -4.58
CA GLY A 52 19.43 -14.11 -4.12
C GLY A 52 18.02 -14.53 -4.53
N LEU A 53 17.01 -14.00 -3.83
CA LEU A 53 15.62 -14.41 -4.03
C LEU A 53 15.12 -14.06 -5.44
N GLY A 54 15.48 -12.87 -5.92
CA GLY A 54 15.19 -12.44 -7.29
C GLY A 54 15.83 -13.32 -8.36
N GLN A 55 17.06 -13.80 -8.15
CA GLN A 55 17.74 -14.70 -9.07
C GLN A 55 17.05 -16.07 -9.12
N LEU A 56 16.70 -16.63 -7.96
CA LEU A 56 15.94 -17.88 -7.88
C LEU A 56 14.59 -17.78 -8.58
N HIS A 57 13.90 -16.64 -8.43
CA HIS A 57 12.64 -16.39 -9.12
C HIS A 57 12.80 -16.29 -10.64
N GLN A 58 13.83 -15.60 -11.13
CA GLN A 58 14.14 -15.49 -12.56
C GLN A 58 14.48 -16.85 -13.17
N LEU A 59 15.31 -17.65 -12.48
CA LEU A 59 15.65 -19.02 -12.92
C LEU A 59 14.40 -19.90 -13.00
N ARG A 60 13.53 -19.86 -11.98
CA ARG A 60 12.26 -20.60 -11.96
C ARG A 60 11.34 -20.22 -13.12
N GLY A 61 11.26 -18.92 -13.46
CA GLY A 61 10.39 -18.41 -14.52
C GLY A 61 10.80 -18.79 -15.96
N ARG A 62 11.93 -19.49 -16.13
CA ARG A 62 12.40 -20.00 -17.43
C ARG A 62 11.92 -21.40 -17.76
N VAL A 63 11.31 -22.09 -16.79
CA VAL A 63 10.88 -23.48 -16.95
C VAL A 63 9.36 -23.54 -16.83
N GLY A 64 8.71 -24.40 -17.62
CA GLY A 64 7.26 -24.62 -17.55
C GLY A 64 6.40 -23.71 -18.43
N ARG A 65 6.91 -23.26 -19.57
CA ARG A 65 6.17 -22.39 -20.52
C ARG A 65 5.26 -23.15 -21.49
N ALA A 66 5.49 -24.44 -21.72
CA ALA A 66 4.74 -25.25 -22.68
C ALA A 66 3.44 -25.90 -22.12
N GLY A 67 2.86 -25.35 -21.05
CA GLY A 67 1.61 -25.85 -20.45
C GLY A 67 1.71 -27.22 -19.75
N SER A 68 2.91 -27.82 -19.71
CA SER A 68 3.22 -29.02 -18.93
C SER A 68 3.74 -28.64 -17.54
N ARG A 69 3.51 -29.51 -16.55
CA ARG A 69 3.98 -29.29 -15.19
C ARG A 69 5.51 -29.30 -15.16
N ALA A 70 6.09 -28.20 -14.70
CA ALA A 70 7.52 -28.05 -14.48
C ALA A 70 7.93 -28.37 -13.04
N TYR A 71 9.18 -28.77 -12.87
CA TYR A 71 9.81 -29.06 -11.58
C TYR A 71 11.07 -28.21 -11.41
N ALA A 72 11.28 -27.66 -10.22
CA ALA A 72 12.50 -26.95 -9.86
C ALA A 72 13.05 -27.54 -8.55
N TYR A 73 14.27 -28.08 -8.60
CA TYR A 73 14.96 -28.64 -7.46
C TYR A 73 16.02 -27.64 -6.98
N LEU A 74 15.85 -27.13 -5.76
CA LEU A 74 16.79 -26.21 -5.11
C LEU A 74 17.63 -27.02 -4.12
N LEU A 75 18.90 -27.26 -4.46
CA LEU A 75 19.77 -28.11 -3.67
C LEU A 75 20.64 -27.28 -2.72
N ILE A 76 20.83 -27.81 -1.52
CA ILE A 76 21.69 -27.24 -0.47
C ILE A 76 22.68 -28.30 0.02
N PRO A 77 23.90 -27.92 0.44
CA PRO A 77 24.85 -28.87 1.02
C PRO A 77 24.30 -29.50 2.30
N PRO A 78 24.40 -30.83 2.48
CA PRO A 78 23.82 -31.54 3.63
C PRO A 78 24.54 -31.24 4.96
N ASP A 79 25.78 -30.78 4.89
CA ASP A 79 26.70 -30.52 6.00
C ASP A 79 26.70 -29.06 6.47
N ARG A 80 25.88 -28.20 5.84
CA ARG A 80 25.85 -26.77 6.12
C ARG A 80 24.58 -26.34 6.84
N VAL A 81 24.73 -25.66 7.97
CA VAL A 81 23.61 -25.00 8.65
C VAL A 81 23.25 -23.73 7.86
N LEU A 82 22.00 -23.64 7.41
CA LEU A 82 21.48 -22.44 6.75
C LEU A 82 21.35 -21.30 7.76
N THR A 83 21.66 -20.08 7.31
CA THR A 83 21.24 -18.88 8.06
C THR A 83 19.72 -18.78 8.03
N GLU A 84 19.13 -18.16 9.05
CA GLU A 84 17.69 -17.91 9.11
C GLU A 84 17.19 -17.18 7.85
N GLU A 85 17.96 -16.19 7.39
CA GLU A 85 17.74 -15.46 6.15
C GLU A 85 17.68 -16.36 4.90
N ALA A 86 18.65 -17.28 4.75
CA ALA A 86 18.71 -18.19 3.61
C ALA A 86 17.59 -19.24 3.65
N TYR A 87 17.22 -19.70 4.85
CA TYR A 87 16.12 -20.63 5.04
C TYR A 87 14.78 -19.99 4.67
N GLU A 88 14.48 -18.81 5.21
CA GLU A 88 13.24 -18.07 4.90
C GLU A 88 13.14 -17.74 3.41
N ARG A 89 14.26 -17.38 2.78
CA ARG A 89 14.33 -17.15 1.33
C ARG A 89 13.98 -18.40 0.51
N LEU A 90 14.59 -19.55 0.82
CA LEU A 90 14.34 -20.82 0.13
C LEU A 90 12.91 -21.33 0.36
N LYS A 91 12.38 -21.14 1.57
CA LYS A 91 10.98 -21.44 1.90
C LYS A 91 10.01 -20.57 1.10
N THR A 92 10.27 -19.26 1.05
CA THR A 92 9.44 -18.30 0.30
C THR A 92 9.34 -18.66 -1.18
N ILE A 93 10.47 -18.99 -1.84
CA ILE A 93 10.44 -19.37 -3.26
C ILE A 93 9.73 -20.72 -3.51
N ALA A 94 9.78 -21.63 -2.53
CA ALA A 94 9.08 -22.92 -2.61
C ALA A 94 7.55 -22.78 -2.43
N GLU A 95 7.11 -21.87 -1.56
CA GLU A 95 5.68 -21.58 -1.30
C GLU A 95 5.04 -20.67 -2.35
N ALA A 96 5.85 -19.89 -3.07
CA ALA A 96 5.41 -18.95 -4.10
C ALA A 96 4.99 -19.64 -5.42
N THR A 97 4.12 -20.64 -5.37
CA THR A 97 3.76 -21.50 -6.51
C THR A 97 2.74 -20.91 -7.49
N GLU A 98 2.18 -19.73 -7.21
CA GLU A 98 1.13 -19.12 -8.04
C GLU A 98 1.67 -18.11 -9.07
N LEU A 99 1.03 -18.09 -10.24
CA LEU A 99 1.17 -17.03 -11.25
C LEU A 99 0.81 -15.68 -10.60
N GLY A 100 1.75 -14.72 -10.59
CA GLY A 100 1.62 -13.43 -9.90
C GLY A 100 2.48 -13.27 -8.64
N SER A 101 3.22 -14.31 -8.24
CA SER A 101 4.08 -14.33 -7.04
C SER A 101 5.29 -13.39 -7.06
N GLY A 102 5.61 -12.74 -8.18
CA GLY A 102 6.75 -11.81 -8.28
C GLY A 102 6.67 -10.64 -7.29
N PHE A 103 5.47 -10.14 -7.00
CA PHE A 103 5.25 -9.09 -6.01
C PHE A 103 5.51 -9.56 -4.57
N LYS A 104 5.01 -10.75 -4.18
CA LYS A 104 5.25 -11.36 -2.86
C LYS A 104 6.72 -11.60 -2.60
N ILE A 105 7.44 -12.04 -3.64
CA ILE A 105 8.87 -12.33 -3.59
C ILE A 105 9.69 -11.05 -3.44
N ALA A 106 9.34 -9.97 -4.15
CA ALA A 106 10.00 -8.67 -4.00
C ALA A 106 9.78 -8.05 -2.62
N MET A 107 8.54 -8.13 -2.08
CA MET A 107 8.22 -7.66 -0.73
C MET A 107 9.00 -8.42 0.34
N ARG A 108 9.07 -9.76 0.23
CA ARG A 108 9.81 -10.58 1.19
C ARG A 108 11.32 -10.35 1.09
N ASP A 109 11.88 -10.14 -0.10
CA ASP A 109 13.29 -9.77 -0.28
C ASP A 109 13.63 -8.44 0.42
N LEU A 110 12.70 -7.47 0.39
CA LEU A 110 12.85 -6.17 1.05
C LEU A 110 12.83 -6.29 2.58
N GLU A 111 11.94 -7.12 3.12
CA GLU A 111 11.88 -7.43 4.56
C GLU A 111 13.14 -8.14 5.05
N ILE A 112 13.58 -9.17 4.30
CA ILE A 112 14.76 -9.97 4.58
C ILE A 112 16.05 -9.11 4.57
N ARG A 113 16.16 -8.14 3.65
CA ARG A 113 17.28 -7.18 3.59
C ARG A 113 17.27 -6.12 4.69
N GLY A 114 16.32 -6.17 5.63
CA GLY A 114 16.31 -5.32 6.82
C GLY A 114 15.56 -4.00 6.70
N ALA A 115 14.86 -3.73 5.59
CA ALA A 115 13.91 -2.61 5.55
C ALA A 115 12.71 -2.82 6.50
N GLY A 116 12.48 -4.07 6.94
CA GLY A 116 11.49 -4.43 7.96
C GLY A 116 11.76 -3.81 9.34
N ASN A 117 12.99 -3.34 9.63
CA ASN A 117 13.29 -2.68 10.90
C ASN A 117 12.70 -1.26 11.02
N LEU A 118 12.17 -0.70 9.93
CA LEU A 118 11.35 0.53 9.96
C LEU A 118 9.89 0.25 10.32
N LEU A 119 9.45 -1.02 10.32
CA LEU A 119 8.05 -1.41 10.48
C LEU A 119 7.75 -2.21 11.74
N GLY A 120 8.73 -2.56 12.57
CA GLY A 120 8.40 -3.23 13.83
C GLY A 120 9.57 -3.53 14.75
N THR A 121 9.68 -2.71 15.81
CA THR A 121 9.80 -3.08 17.24
C THR A 121 10.67 -2.07 17.99
N SER A 122 10.07 -0.95 18.46
CA SER A 122 10.43 -0.32 19.76
C SER A 122 9.80 1.06 20.04
N GLN A 123 8.85 1.58 19.26
CA GLN A 123 8.10 2.78 19.70
C GLN A 123 6.73 2.88 19.01
N ALA A 124 5.75 2.18 19.57
CA ALA A 124 4.35 2.35 19.24
C ALA A 124 3.90 3.77 19.60
N GLY A 125 3.43 4.56 18.63
CA GLY A 125 2.63 5.74 18.96
C GLY A 125 2.60 6.91 17.97
N HIS A 126 3.60 7.09 17.10
CA HIS A 126 3.64 8.29 16.21
C HIS A 126 4.16 8.08 14.78
N ILE A 127 4.77 6.93 14.47
CA ILE A 127 5.46 6.72 13.16
C ILE A 127 4.53 6.12 12.08
N ALA A 128 3.40 5.51 12.46
CA ALA A 128 2.48 4.87 11.52
C ALA A 128 1.82 5.83 10.51
N ALA A 129 1.72 7.13 10.82
CA ALA A 129 1.05 8.10 9.96
C ALA A 129 1.92 8.69 8.84
N VAL A 130 3.26 8.70 9.00
CA VAL A 130 4.17 9.41 8.06
C VAL A 130 4.77 8.46 7.02
N GLY A 131 4.94 7.18 7.34
CA GLY A 131 5.51 6.19 6.41
C GLY A 131 4.52 5.67 5.35
N TYR A 132 3.22 5.71 5.66
CA TYR A 132 2.15 5.22 4.78
C TYR A 132 1.86 6.18 3.62
N ASP A 133 1.80 7.49 3.88
CA ASP A 133 1.59 8.51 2.84
C ASP A 133 2.74 8.50 1.82
N LEU A 134 3.99 8.39 2.28
CA LEU A 134 5.16 8.29 1.42
C LEU A 134 5.15 6.99 0.59
N TYR A 135 4.71 5.88 1.18
CA TYR A 135 4.54 4.60 0.47
C TYR A 135 3.46 4.68 -0.63
N CYS A 136 2.32 5.30 -0.33
CA CYS A 136 1.26 5.53 -1.31
C CYS A 136 1.74 6.45 -2.44
N GLN A 137 2.46 7.53 -2.13
CA GLN A 137 3.08 8.41 -3.14
C GLN A 137 4.00 7.63 -4.08
N MET A 138 4.96 6.88 -3.53
CA MET A 138 5.95 6.15 -4.35
C MET A 138 5.29 5.10 -5.25
N VAL A 139 4.24 4.43 -4.77
CA VAL A 139 3.50 3.44 -5.56
C VAL A 139 2.67 4.10 -6.66
N THR A 140 2.03 5.24 -6.38
CA THR A 140 1.24 5.98 -7.36
C THR A 140 2.11 6.59 -8.45
N GLU A 141 3.28 7.15 -8.09
CA GLU A 141 4.26 7.68 -9.05
C GLU A 141 4.79 6.58 -9.98
N ALA A 142 5.19 5.43 -9.43
CA ALA A 142 5.74 4.33 -10.23
C ALA A 142 4.71 3.73 -11.21
N VAL A 143 3.43 3.67 -10.82
CA VAL A 143 2.35 3.14 -11.68
C VAL A 143 1.97 4.13 -12.78
N ALA A 144 1.98 5.44 -12.50
CA ALA A 144 1.70 6.47 -13.49
C ALA A 144 2.84 6.58 -14.53
N GLU A 145 4.10 6.47 -14.08
CA GLU A 145 5.28 6.47 -14.94
C GLU A 145 5.28 5.27 -15.92
N LEU A 146 4.87 4.08 -15.46
CA LEU A 146 4.74 2.89 -16.30
C LEU A 146 3.59 2.95 -17.33
N LYS A 147 2.55 3.77 -17.08
CA LYS A 147 1.40 3.93 -17.98
C LYS A 147 1.55 5.08 -18.98
N GLY A 148 2.58 5.91 -18.85
CA GLY A 148 2.78 7.10 -19.68
C GLY A 148 1.68 8.16 -19.49
N GLU A 149 0.91 8.06 -18.42
CA GLU A 149 -0.08 9.06 -18.04
C GLU A 149 0.65 10.22 -17.34
N PRO A 150 0.34 11.50 -17.66
CA PRO A 150 0.89 12.60 -16.89
C PRO A 150 0.49 12.38 -15.44
N ILE A 151 1.49 12.33 -14.55
CA ILE A 151 1.31 12.29 -13.11
C ILE A 151 0.55 13.56 -12.74
N ALA A 152 -0.77 13.48 -12.71
CA ALA A 152 -1.56 14.47 -12.00
C ALA A 152 -1.20 14.22 -10.55
N GLU A 153 -0.32 15.06 -9.97
CA GLU A 153 -0.05 15.05 -8.53
C GLU A 153 -1.40 14.93 -7.84
N PRO A 154 -1.74 13.76 -7.26
CA PRO A 154 -2.97 13.67 -6.50
C PRO A 154 -2.77 14.70 -5.40
N ALA A 155 -3.62 15.72 -5.36
CA ALA A 155 -3.53 16.74 -4.32
C ALA A 155 -3.47 16.01 -2.99
N GLU A 156 -2.32 16.02 -2.33
CA GLU A 156 -2.16 15.29 -1.08
C GLU A 156 -3.13 15.87 -0.08
N ILE A 157 -4.17 15.11 0.25
CA ILE A 157 -5.13 15.48 1.28
C ILE A 157 -4.65 14.84 2.57
N LYS A 158 -4.05 15.65 3.43
CA LYS A 158 -3.54 15.23 4.72
C LYS A 158 -4.65 15.26 5.76
N ILE A 159 -4.98 14.12 6.36
CA ILE A 159 -6.03 14.00 7.38
C ILE A 159 -5.45 13.43 8.67
N GLU A 160 -5.34 14.26 9.70
CA GLU A 160 -4.88 13.89 11.05
C GLU A 160 -6.03 13.96 12.06
N LEU A 161 -6.50 12.79 12.50
CA LEU A 161 -7.60 12.66 13.45
C LEU A 161 -7.14 11.91 14.71
N PRO A 162 -7.57 12.30 15.92
CA PRO A 162 -7.25 11.62 17.17
C PRO A 162 -8.14 10.38 17.38
N VAL A 163 -8.26 9.53 16.36
CA VAL A 163 -9.08 8.31 16.36
C VAL A 163 -8.23 7.11 15.98
N ASP A 164 -8.58 5.96 16.55
CA ASP A 164 -7.99 4.69 16.15
C ASP A 164 -8.79 4.13 14.96
N ALA A 165 -8.33 4.43 13.75
CA ALA A 165 -8.95 4.03 12.50
C ALA A 165 -8.09 3.00 11.78
N HIS A 166 -8.50 1.73 11.81
CA HIS A 166 -7.79 0.64 11.15
C HIS A 166 -8.71 -0.55 10.86
N LEU A 167 -8.26 -1.43 9.96
CA LEU A 167 -8.89 -2.73 9.69
C LEU A 167 -8.29 -3.77 10.63
N PRO A 168 -9.05 -4.27 11.61
CA PRO A 168 -8.51 -5.19 12.58
C PRO A 168 -8.38 -6.59 11.95
N GLY A 169 -7.36 -7.34 12.38
CA GLY A 169 -7.00 -8.62 11.76
C GLY A 169 -8.01 -9.74 12.03
N ASP A 170 -8.89 -9.57 13.01
CA ASP A 170 -10.02 -10.45 13.28
C ASP A 170 -11.22 -10.21 12.34
N TYR A 171 -11.33 -9.02 11.74
CA TYR A 171 -12.36 -8.70 10.76
C TYR A 171 -11.94 -9.07 9.33
N ILE A 172 -10.71 -8.72 8.94
CA ILE A 172 -10.12 -9.14 7.67
C ILE A 172 -8.80 -9.86 7.94
N ALA A 173 -8.86 -11.19 7.88
CA ALA A 173 -7.76 -12.08 8.28
C ALA A 173 -6.50 -11.92 7.40
N THR A 174 -6.68 -11.80 6.08
CA THR A 174 -5.57 -11.74 5.14
C THR A 174 -5.07 -10.31 4.97
N GLU A 175 -3.76 -10.10 5.08
CA GLU A 175 -3.12 -8.79 4.82
C GLU A 175 -3.37 -8.27 3.41
N GLU A 176 -3.41 -9.15 2.42
CA GLU A 176 -3.71 -8.79 1.03
C GLU A 176 -5.08 -8.12 0.88
N LEU A 177 -6.10 -8.70 1.51
CA LEU A 177 -7.46 -8.16 1.50
C LEU A 177 -7.54 -6.84 2.28
N ARG A 178 -6.79 -6.71 3.37
CA ARG A 178 -6.68 -5.43 4.11
C ARG A 178 -6.04 -4.35 3.24
N LEU A 179 -4.94 -4.66 2.56
CA LEU A 179 -4.27 -3.73 1.65
C LEU A 179 -5.16 -3.31 0.48
N GLU A 180 -5.90 -4.25 -0.10
CA GLU A 180 -6.88 -3.95 -1.15
C GLU A 180 -7.98 -3.00 -0.64
N ALA A 181 -8.54 -3.29 0.54
CA ALA A 181 -9.55 -2.46 1.18
C ALA A 181 -9.03 -1.04 1.46
N TYR A 182 -7.80 -0.90 1.97
CA TYR A 182 -7.15 0.40 2.18
C TYR A 182 -6.94 1.17 0.87
N ARG A 183 -6.46 0.50 -0.19
CA ARG A 183 -6.26 1.13 -1.51
C ARG A 183 -7.57 1.63 -2.10
N ARG A 184 -8.63 0.84 -2.00
CA ARG A 184 -9.96 1.26 -2.47
C ARG A 184 -10.44 2.49 -1.72
N LEU A 185 -10.32 2.49 -0.39
CA LEU A 185 -10.75 3.61 0.43
C LEU A 185 -9.93 4.88 0.16
N ALA A 186 -8.62 4.76 -0.07
CA ALA A 186 -7.75 5.86 -0.47
C ALA A 186 -8.10 6.44 -1.85
N GLY A 187 -8.74 5.65 -2.72
CA GLY A 187 -9.20 6.08 -4.04
C GLY A 187 -10.54 6.81 -4.02
N VAL A 188 -11.27 6.81 -2.91
CA VAL A 188 -12.65 7.30 -2.88
C VAL A 188 -12.75 8.81 -3.12
N MET A 189 -13.62 9.20 -4.05
CA MET A 189 -13.90 10.59 -4.39
C MET A 189 -15.32 11.02 -4.02
N THR A 190 -16.24 10.08 -3.78
CA THR A 190 -17.65 10.36 -3.51
C THR A 190 -18.17 9.64 -2.25
N ALA A 191 -19.24 10.17 -1.65
CA ALA A 191 -19.85 9.51 -0.49
C ALA A 191 -20.51 8.17 -0.86
N ASP A 192 -21.03 8.07 -2.09
CA ASP A 192 -21.65 6.84 -2.60
C ASP A 192 -20.63 5.71 -2.72
N GLU A 193 -19.40 5.99 -3.17
CA GLU A 193 -18.30 5.01 -3.20
C GLU A 193 -17.95 4.47 -1.80
N VAL A 194 -18.02 5.31 -0.75
CA VAL A 194 -17.82 4.85 0.63
C VAL A 194 -18.97 3.92 1.05
N ALA A 195 -20.21 4.26 0.69
CA ALA A 195 -21.39 3.45 1.00
C ALA A 195 -21.36 2.09 0.29
N ASP A 196 -20.87 2.05 -0.94
CA ASP A 196 -20.66 0.80 -1.68
C ASP A 196 -19.59 -0.09 -1.02
N ILE A 197 -18.46 0.51 -0.61
CA ILE A 197 -17.39 -0.21 0.12
C ILE A 197 -17.92 -0.76 1.44
N ARG A 198 -18.68 0.04 2.19
CA ARG A 198 -19.33 -0.39 3.44
C ARG A 198 -20.22 -1.60 3.21
N THR A 199 -21.12 -1.51 2.22
CA THR A 199 -22.08 -2.59 1.90
C THR A 199 -21.35 -3.88 1.53
N GLU A 200 -20.26 -3.77 0.77
CA GLU A 200 -19.44 -4.91 0.43
C GLU A 200 -18.72 -5.51 1.65
N TRP A 201 -18.18 -4.68 2.55
CA TRP A 201 -17.54 -5.18 3.77
C TRP A 201 -18.55 -5.91 4.66
N GLU A 202 -19.77 -5.38 4.76
CA GLU A 202 -20.87 -6.03 5.49
C GLU A 202 -21.25 -7.37 4.88
N ASP A 203 -21.36 -7.46 3.55
CA ASP A 203 -21.72 -8.70 2.84
C ASP A 203 -20.61 -9.77 2.93
N ARG A 204 -19.34 -9.35 2.83
CA ARG A 204 -18.20 -10.27 2.79
C ARG A 204 -17.68 -10.68 4.15
N TYR A 205 -17.70 -9.77 5.12
CA TYR A 205 -17.02 -9.92 6.42
C TYR A 205 -17.97 -9.79 7.62
N GLY A 206 -19.24 -9.41 7.39
CA GLY A 206 -20.22 -9.20 8.45
C GLY A 206 -20.13 -7.80 9.06
N PRO A 207 -20.71 -7.57 10.25
CA PRO A 207 -20.91 -6.23 10.81
C PRO A 207 -19.57 -5.49 11.00
N VAL A 208 -19.51 -4.25 10.51
CA VAL A 208 -18.30 -3.42 10.54
C VAL A 208 -17.92 -3.05 11.99
N PRO A 209 -16.70 -3.36 12.46
CA PRO A 209 -16.25 -2.97 13.80
C PRO A 209 -16.10 -1.45 13.94
N PRO A 210 -16.19 -0.90 15.17
CA PRO A 210 -16.07 0.55 15.40
C PRO A 210 -14.77 1.20 14.89
N VAL A 211 -13.66 0.46 14.88
CA VAL A 211 -12.36 0.95 14.35
C VAL A 211 -12.34 1.00 12.82
N ALA A 212 -13.09 0.11 12.16
CA ALA A 212 -13.26 0.12 10.70
C ALA A 212 -14.33 1.13 10.27
N GLU A 213 -15.34 1.38 11.11
CA GLU A 213 -16.28 2.50 10.96
C GLU A 213 -15.56 3.85 10.96
N ALA A 214 -14.65 4.07 11.92
CA ALA A 214 -13.85 5.28 11.98
C ALA A 214 -12.98 5.47 10.72
N LEU A 215 -12.55 4.37 10.11
CA LEU A 215 -11.80 4.38 8.84
C LEU A 215 -12.72 4.78 7.67
N LEU A 216 -13.93 4.22 7.57
CA LEU A 216 -14.93 4.61 6.57
C LEU A 216 -15.30 6.10 6.70
N ASP A 217 -15.48 6.60 7.92
CA ASP A 217 -15.75 8.01 8.18
C ASP A 217 -14.60 8.91 7.72
N ALA A 218 -13.34 8.48 7.90
CA ALA A 218 -12.17 9.19 7.38
C ALA A 218 -12.15 9.20 5.83
N GLY A 219 -12.54 8.10 5.19
CA GLY A 219 -12.72 8.03 3.74
C GLY A 219 -13.81 8.99 3.24
N LEU A 220 -14.90 9.12 3.99
CA LEU A 220 -15.98 10.06 3.65
C LEU A 220 -15.55 11.52 3.84
N LEU A 221 -14.80 11.83 4.91
CA LEU A 221 -14.18 13.13 5.09
C LEU A 221 -13.23 13.47 3.94
N ARG A 222 -12.46 12.49 3.45
CA ARG A 222 -11.60 12.67 2.28
C ARG A 222 -12.40 13.04 1.04
N ALA A 223 -13.50 12.34 0.75
CA ALA A 223 -14.38 12.65 -0.38
C ALA A 223 -14.92 14.10 -0.31
N VAL A 224 -15.30 14.56 0.89
CA VAL A 224 -15.69 15.96 1.12
C VAL A 224 -14.53 16.91 0.83
N CYS A 225 -13.31 16.59 1.28
CA CYS A 225 -12.13 17.41 1.05
C CYS A 225 -11.78 17.53 -0.44
N VAL A 226 -11.81 16.42 -1.17
CA VAL A 226 -11.63 16.37 -2.63
C VAL A 226 -12.62 17.30 -3.32
N ARG A 227 -13.91 17.19 -2.97
CA ARG A 227 -14.99 17.96 -3.57
C ARG A 227 -14.90 19.47 -3.27
N THR A 228 -14.37 19.84 -2.11
CA THR A 228 -14.31 21.23 -1.65
C THR A 228 -12.95 21.90 -1.89
N GLY A 229 -11.95 21.13 -2.34
CA GLY A 229 -10.57 21.62 -2.55
C GLY A 229 -9.75 21.77 -1.27
N ILE A 230 -10.22 21.19 -0.15
CA ILE A 230 -9.47 21.15 1.12
C ILE A 230 -8.31 20.16 0.96
N ARG A 231 -7.13 20.54 1.47
CA ARG A 231 -5.90 19.73 1.40
C ARG A 231 -5.39 19.27 2.75
N GLU A 232 -5.78 19.92 3.83
CA GLU A 232 -5.31 19.59 5.17
C GLU A 232 -6.46 19.68 6.17
N VAL A 233 -6.65 18.61 6.94
CA VAL A 233 -7.56 18.54 8.07
C VAL A 233 -6.80 17.98 9.26
N THR A 234 -6.67 18.76 10.33
CA THR A 234 -5.98 18.35 11.56
C THR A 234 -6.84 18.62 12.77
N VAL A 235 -7.07 17.60 13.61
CA VAL A 235 -7.82 17.75 14.87
C VAL A 235 -6.86 17.72 16.06
N VAL A 236 -6.78 18.84 16.78
CA VAL A 236 -5.90 19.02 17.94
C VAL A 236 -6.69 19.26 19.23
N LYS A 237 -6.05 19.02 20.38
CA LYS A 237 -6.62 19.40 21.67
C LYS A 237 -6.76 20.92 21.75
N GLY A 238 -7.97 21.37 22.06
CA GLY A 238 -8.29 22.79 22.22
C GLY A 238 -7.91 23.33 23.60
N PRO A 239 -8.00 24.66 23.80
CA PRO A 239 -7.62 25.33 25.04
C PRO A 239 -8.42 24.86 26.28
N GLY A 240 -9.60 24.26 26.10
CA GLY A 240 -10.38 23.66 27.20
C GLY A 240 -9.95 22.25 27.62
N GLY A 241 -9.05 21.58 26.88
CA GLY A 241 -8.69 20.17 27.10
C GLY A 241 -7.56 19.91 28.11
N ALA A 242 -6.77 20.93 28.46
CA ALA A 242 -5.57 20.81 29.31
C ALA A 242 -5.61 21.76 30.53
N GLY A 243 -6.77 21.89 31.19
CA GLY A 243 -6.91 22.68 32.41
C GLY A 243 -7.26 24.17 32.21
N GLY A 244 -7.62 24.59 30.99
CA GLY A 244 -8.07 25.95 30.70
C GLY A 244 -9.55 26.19 31.05
N PHE A 245 -9.84 27.33 31.70
CA PHE A 245 -11.19 27.81 31.94
C PHE A 245 -11.83 28.30 30.62
N GLY A 246 -12.71 27.49 30.05
CA GLY A 246 -13.56 27.87 28.91
C GLY A 246 -12.94 27.63 27.53
N GLY A 247 -13.64 26.87 26.69
CA GLY A 247 -13.26 26.59 25.29
C GLY A 247 -13.58 25.15 24.88
N PRO A 248 -13.63 24.86 23.56
CA PRO A 248 -13.86 23.50 23.06
C PRO A 248 -12.67 22.58 23.41
N ARG A 249 -12.98 21.31 23.71
CA ARG A 249 -11.98 20.30 24.10
C ARG A 249 -11.11 19.87 22.91
N TRP A 250 -11.67 19.89 21.71
CA TRP A 250 -11.00 19.56 20.46
C TRP A 250 -11.32 20.64 19.42
N VAL A 251 -10.33 20.97 18.59
CA VAL A 251 -10.45 21.94 17.51
C VAL A 251 -9.92 21.31 16.24
N ALA A 252 -10.76 21.24 15.23
CA ALA A 252 -10.35 20.90 13.88
C ALA A 252 -9.85 22.14 13.16
N ARG A 253 -8.73 22.02 12.45
CA ARG A 253 -8.19 23.02 11.53
C ARG A 253 -8.29 22.47 10.13
N VAL A 254 -8.87 23.27 9.24
CA VAL A 254 -9.19 22.86 7.88
C VAL A 254 -8.64 23.92 6.92
N THR A 255 -7.83 23.50 5.95
CA THR A 255 -7.11 24.38 5.03
C THR A 255 -6.93 23.72 3.64
N PRO A 256 -6.93 24.47 2.53
CA PRO A 256 -7.45 25.83 2.40
C PRO A 256 -8.97 25.84 2.32
N VAL A 257 -9.62 26.86 2.90
CA VAL A 257 -11.06 27.09 2.79
C VAL A 257 -11.32 28.53 2.40
N ALA A 258 -12.09 28.73 1.31
CA ALA A 258 -12.56 30.04 0.88
C ALA A 258 -14.05 30.22 1.24
N LEU A 259 -14.34 30.99 2.29
CA LEU A 259 -15.71 31.28 2.72
C LEU A 259 -16.13 32.68 2.28
N LYS A 260 -17.20 32.75 1.46
CA LYS A 260 -17.92 34.01 1.17
C LYS A 260 -18.43 34.65 2.48
N THR A 261 -18.54 35.97 2.54
CA THR A 261 -18.99 36.71 3.74
C THR A 261 -20.33 36.21 4.31
N SER A 262 -21.26 35.78 3.46
CA SER A 262 -22.54 35.19 3.88
C SER A 262 -22.38 33.88 4.66
N LYS A 263 -21.38 33.06 4.29
CA LYS A 263 -21.06 31.79 4.96
C LYS A 263 -20.31 32.02 6.28
N GLN A 264 -19.51 33.09 6.39
CA GLN A 264 -18.84 33.46 7.65
C GLN A 264 -19.86 33.85 8.75
N ILE A 265 -20.89 34.62 8.41
CA ILE A 265 -21.96 34.97 9.37
C ILE A 265 -22.76 33.72 9.79
N ARG A 266 -22.96 32.78 8.86
CA ARG A 266 -23.63 31.49 9.14
C ARG A 266 -22.79 30.58 10.03
N LEU A 267 -21.46 30.56 9.85
CA LEU A 267 -20.50 29.84 10.69
C LEU A 267 -20.63 30.25 12.17
N GLU A 268 -20.60 31.56 12.45
CA GLU A 268 -20.70 32.09 13.82
C GLU A 268 -22.04 31.74 14.51
N ARG A 269 -23.12 31.63 13.72
CA ARG A 269 -24.46 31.28 14.23
C ARG A 269 -24.61 29.78 14.51
N LEU A 270 -24.08 28.92 13.65
CA LEU A 270 -24.23 27.46 13.76
C LEU A 270 -23.24 26.84 14.74
N TYR A 271 -21.99 27.31 14.75
CA TYR A 271 -20.90 26.70 15.51
C TYR A 271 -20.27 27.72 16.45
N LYS A 272 -20.80 27.79 17.67
CA LYS A 272 -20.28 28.67 18.73
C LYS A 272 -18.82 28.30 19.04
N GLY A 273 -17.90 29.22 18.77
CA GLY A 273 -16.46 29.02 18.96
C GLY A 273 -15.69 28.61 17.70
N ALA A 274 -16.35 28.56 16.54
CA ALA A 274 -15.66 28.47 15.26
C ALA A 274 -14.96 29.79 14.91
N VAL A 275 -13.81 29.70 14.26
CA VAL A 275 -12.99 30.86 13.87
C VAL A 275 -12.56 30.68 12.43
N TYR A 276 -12.78 31.69 11.60
CA TYR A 276 -12.26 31.72 10.22
C TYR A 276 -11.17 32.78 10.10
N LYS A 277 -9.97 32.37 9.65
CA LYS A 277 -8.84 33.25 9.38
C LYS A 277 -8.71 33.44 7.87
N GLU A 278 -9.35 34.48 7.34
CA GLU A 278 -9.38 34.78 5.91
C GLU A 278 -7.98 34.91 5.30
N ALA A 279 -7.05 35.59 5.97
CA ALA A 279 -5.68 35.79 5.49
C ALA A 279 -4.87 34.49 5.34
N ALA A 280 -5.22 33.43 6.09
CA ALA A 280 -4.56 32.13 6.03
C ALA A 280 -5.40 31.07 5.28
N GLY A 281 -6.64 31.38 4.89
CA GLY A 281 -7.57 30.40 4.36
C GLY A 281 -7.86 29.24 5.35
N GLU A 282 -7.74 29.50 6.65
CA GLU A 282 -7.83 28.48 7.70
C GLU A 282 -9.19 28.57 8.40
N LEU A 283 -9.91 27.45 8.46
CA LEU A 283 -11.16 27.31 9.20
C LEU A 283 -10.92 26.47 10.45
N GLN A 284 -11.30 27.00 11.62
CA GLN A 284 -11.25 26.30 12.90
C GLN A 284 -12.66 25.94 13.35
N LEU A 285 -12.93 24.66 13.57
CA LEU A 285 -14.22 24.14 13.99
C LEU A 285 -14.11 23.46 15.36
N PRO A 286 -15.01 23.75 16.31
CA PRO A 286 -15.04 23.06 17.60
C PRO A 286 -15.61 21.64 17.43
N ILE A 287 -14.85 20.64 17.86
CA ILE A 287 -15.26 19.23 17.83
C ILE A 287 -15.68 18.79 19.23
N ARG A 288 -16.83 18.13 19.33
CA ARG A 288 -17.37 17.68 20.62
C ARG A 288 -16.76 16.36 21.04
N ASN A 289 -16.71 15.40 20.14
CA ASN A 289 -16.17 14.07 20.37
C ASN A 289 -14.98 13.78 19.44
N ALA A 290 -13.82 13.49 20.04
CA ALA A 290 -12.65 13.06 19.26
C ALA A 290 -12.92 11.79 18.46
N ALA A 291 -13.62 10.80 19.05
CA ALA A 291 -13.86 9.50 18.41
C ALA A 291 -14.79 9.60 17.18
N ALA A 292 -15.61 10.64 17.09
CA ALA A 292 -16.54 10.88 15.99
C ALA A 292 -16.14 12.12 15.16
N SER A 293 -14.87 12.54 15.25
CA SER A 293 -14.41 13.80 14.66
C SER A 293 -14.59 13.84 13.14
N ALA A 294 -14.43 12.71 12.46
CA ALA A 294 -14.62 12.61 11.02
C ALA A 294 -16.09 12.86 10.62
N GLY A 295 -17.03 12.11 11.20
CA GLY A 295 -18.46 12.30 10.93
C GLY A 295 -18.98 13.69 11.35
N GLU A 296 -18.53 14.22 12.49
CA GLU A 296 -18.84 15.61 12.89
C GLU A 296 -18.33 16.61 11.84
N LEU A 297 -17.10 16.43 11.35
CA LEU A 297 -16.51 17.31 10.34
C LEU A 297 -17.21 17.25 9.00
N VAL A 298 -17.59 16.06 8.54
CA VAL A 298 -18.38 15.88 7.31
C VAL A 298 -19.66 16.71 7.39
N ALA A 299 -20.44 16.53 8.46
CA ALA A 299 -21.70 17.24 8.62
C ALA A 299 -21.49 18.77 8.67
N MET A 300 -20.44 19.23 9.37
CA MET A 300 -20.10 20.65 9.44
C MET A 300 -19.67 21.22 8.08
N LEU A 301 -18.87 20.48 7.32
CA LEU A 301 -18.38 20.90 6.01
C LEU A 301 -19.50 20.88 4.98
N ASP A 302 -20.41 19.91 5.01
CA ASP A 302 -21.59 19.86 4.13
C ASP A 302 -22.54 21.04 4.40
N ASP A 303 -22.74 21.41 5.67
CA ASP A 303 -23.55 22.57 6.04
C ASP A 303 -22.93 23.90 5.59
N LEU A 304 -21.60 24.04 5.68
CA LEU A 304 -20.89 25.29 5.38
C LEU A 304 -20.54 25.43 3.88
N LEU A 305 -20.23 24.32 3.24
CA LEU A 305 -19.84 24.21 1.84
C LEU A 305 -20.83 23.30 1.09
N PRO A 306 -22.14 23.61 1.12
CA PRO A 306 -23.09 22.86 0.30
C PRO A 306 -22.69 23.05 -1.16
N VAL A 307 -22.76 21.96 -1.91
CA VAL A 307 -22.60 21.99 -3.36
C VAL A 307 -23.68 22.92 -3.89
N ASP A 308 -23.29 24.01 -4.54
CA ASP A 308 -24.24 24.74 -5.38
C ASP A 308 -24.70 23.71 -6.43
N GLY A 309 -25.95 23.25 -6.30
CA GLY A 309 -26.57 22.37 -7.30
C GLY A 309 -26.54 23.04 -8.67
N PRO A 310 -26.55 22.26 -9.76
CA PRO A 310 -26.52 22.78 -11.12
C PRO A 310 -27.62 23.83 -11.38
#